data_AF-X0TCN8-F1
#
_entry.id   AF-X0TCN8-F1
#
_cell.length_a   1.000
_cell.length_b   1.000
_cell.length_c   1.000
_cell.angle_alpha   90.00
_cell.angle_beta   90.00
_cell.angle_gamma   90.00
#
_symmetry.space_group_name_H-M   'P 1'
#
loop_
_entity.id
_entity.type
_entity.pdbx_description
1 polymer ?
#
loop_
_entity_poly.entity_id
_entity_poly.type
_entity_poly.pdbx_seq_one_letter_code
_entity_poly.pdbx_strand_id
1 'polypeptide(L)' 'MAESLGGRLWITAPNEPELEFEIKTTVVRIGREREPDNDLVIEHGWVSRAHARI' A
#
# COMPACT_ATOMS: atom_id res chain seq x y z
N MET A 1 -17.56 9.25 -6.95
CA MET A 1 -16.89 9.03 -5.65
C MET A 1 -16.70 7.53 -5.54
N ALA A 2 -15.46 7.03 -5.48
CA ALA A 2 -15.22 5.59 -5.45
C ALA A 2 -15.73 5.06 -4.10
N GLU A 3 -16.78 4.23 -4.15
CA GLU A 3 -17.31 3.54 -2.98
C GLU A 3 -16.24 2.58 -2.47
N SER A 4 -15.93 2.68 -1.18
CA SER A 4 -15.03 1.77 -0.49
C SER A 4 -15.44 0.33 -0.76
N LEU A 5 -14.50 -0.54 -1.13
CA LEU A 5 -14.79 -1.98 -1.28
C LEU A 5 -14.97 -2.67 0.08
N GLY A 6 -14.87 -1.92 1.19
CA GLY A 6 -15.03 -2.41 2.56
C GLY A 6 -13.81 -3.17 3.11
N GLY A 7 -12.77 -3.35 2.29
CA GLY A 7 -11.52 -4.00 2.68
C GLY A 7 -10.50 -3.01 3.24
N ARG A 8 -9.64 -3.49 4.15
CA ARG A 8 -8.54 -2.72 4.75
C ARG A 8 -7.27 -3.54 4.78
N LEU A 9 -6.15 -2.87 4.59
CA LEU A 9 -4.81 -3.41 4.81
C LEU A 9 -4.25 -2.79 6.09
N TRP A 10 -3.69 -3.64 6.96
CA TRP A 10 -2.94 -3.23 8.14
C TRP A 10 -1.47 -3.49 7.87
N ILE A 11 -0.68 -2.42 7.80
CA ILE A 11 0.76 -2.50 7.59
C ILE A 11 1.41 -2.41 8.97
N THR A 12 2.13 -3.46 9.33
CA THR A 12 2.87 -3.55 10.59
C THR A 12 4.35 -3.74 10.30
N ALA A 13 5.20 -3.04 11.04
CA ALA A 13 6.64 -3.19 10.98
C ALA A 13 7.24 -3.08 12.40
N PRO A 14 8.36 -3.76 12.69
CA PRO A 14 9.02 -3.63 13.98
C PRO A 14 9.44 -2.18 14.24
N ASN A 15 9.02 -1.62 15.37
CA ASN A 15 9.33 -0.25 15.81
C ASN A 15 8.70 0.87 14.98
N GLU A 16 7.74 0.57 14.10
CA GLU A 16 6.96 1.58 13.39
C GLU A 16 5.49 1.55 13.85
N PRO A 17 4.79 2.71 13.85
CA PRO A 17 3.36 2.72 14.10
C PRO A 17 2.62 1.93 13.03
N GLU A 18 1.54 1.26 13.44
CA GLU A 18 0.65 0.58 12.50
C GLU A 18 0.02 1.60 11.53
N LEU A 19 0.01 1.26 10.25
CA LEU A 19 -0.60 2.08 9.21
C LEU A 19 -1.81 1.34 8.63
N GLU A 20 -2.95 2.02 8.61
CA GLU A 20 -4.19 1.53 8.00
C GLU A 20 -4.32 2.08 6.59
N PHE A 21 -4.56 1.21 5.62
CA PHE A 21 -4.82 1.59 4.24
C PHE A 21 -6.16 1.03 3.77
N GLU A 22 -7.06 1.93 3.34
CA GLU A 22 -8.37 1.57 2.83
C GLU A 22 -8.29 1.11 1.37
N ILE A 23 -8.90 -0.04 1.06
CA ILE A 23 -8.97 -0.58 -0.30
C ILE A 23 -10.09 0.13 -1.08
N LYS A 24 -9.68 1.05 -1.95
CA LYS A 24 -10.60 1.86 -2.80
C LYS A 24 -10.73 1.33 -4.23
N THR A 25 -9.80 0.48 -4.64
CA THR A 25 -9.68 -0.07 -6.00
C THR A 25 -9.63 -1.59 -5.93
N THR A 26 -10.03 -2.25 -7.02
CA THR A 26 -9.99 -3.73 -7.13
C THR A 26 -8.58 -4.29 -7.19
N VAL A 27 -7.59 -3.43 -7.39
CA VAL A 27 -6.17 -3.77 -7.45
C VAL A 27 -5.41 -2.73 -6.64
N VAL A 28 -4.64 -3.18 -5.66
CA VAL A 28 -3.74 -2.34 -4.86
C VAL A 28 -2.30 -2.66 -5.23
N ARG A 29 -1.59 -1.66 -5.75
CA ARG A 29 -0.18 -1.76 -6.14
C ARG A 29 0.69 -1.21 -5.02
N ILE A 30 1.70 -1.98 -4.61
CA ILE A 30 2.55 -1.67 -3.46
C ILE A 30 4.00 -1.54 -3.94
N GLY A 31 4.67 -0.46 -3.54
CA GLY A 31 6.06 -0.21 -3.93
C GLY A 31 6.77 0.82 -3.06
N ARG A 32 8.05 1.06 -3.37
CA ARG A 32 8.93 1.93 -2.56
C ARG A 32 8.79 3.42 -2.86
N GLU A 33 8.45 3.78 -4.10
CA GLU A 33 8.49 5.17 -4.58
C GLU A 33 7.12 5.60 -5.10
N ARG A 34 6.82 6.90 -4.96
CA ARG A 34 5.67 7.55 -5.62
C ARG A 34 5.97 7.73 -7.11
N GLU A 35 5.94 6.64 -7.85
CA GLU A 35 5.80 6.64 -9.29
C GLU A 35 4.34 6.27 -9.62
N PRO A 36 3.78 6.67 -10.78
CA PRO A 36 2.33 6.82 -11.00
C PRO A 36 1.51 5.53 -10.82
N ASP A 37 2.17 4.40 -10.60
CA ASP A 37 1.61 3.07 -10.50
C ASP A 37 1.56 2.50 -9.08
N ASN A 38 1.96 3.20 -8.01
CA ASN A 38 1.84 2.66 -6.64
C ASN A 38 0.72 3.33 -5.85
N ASP A 39 -0.23 2.53 -5.38
CA ASP A 39 -1.36 2.96 -4.54
C ASP A 39 -0.94 3.06 -3.07
N LEU A 40 -0.11 2.12 -2.61
CA LEU A 40 0.49 2.08 -1.27
C LEU A 40 2.01 2.17 -1.37
N VAL A 41 2.59 3.15 -0.67
CA VAL A 41 4.03 3.40 -0.68
C VAL A 41 4.63 3.01 0.67
N ILE A 42 5.64 2.14 0.64
CA ILE A 42 6.44 1.75 1.80
C ILE A 42 7.89 2.14 1.52
N GLU A 43 8.34 3.26 2.08
CA GLU A 43 9.64 3.89 1.82
C GLU A 43 10.82 3.15 2.50
N HIS A 44 10.91 1.84 2.31
CA HIS A 44 11.93 1.00 2.93
C HIS A 44 12.89 0.42 1.88
N GLY A 45 14.18 0.32 2.23
CA GLY A 45 15.23 -0.12 1.28
C GLY A 45 15.07 -1.54 0.75
N TRP A 46 14.35 -2.40 1.46
CA TRP A 46 14.04 -3.78 1.04
C TRP A 46 12.82 -3.89 0.13
N VAL A 47 12.01 -2.84 0.03
CA VAL A 47 10.86 -2.80 -0.85
C VAL A 47 11.34 -2.42 -2.25
N SER A 48 10.89 -3.17 -3.25
CA SER A 48 11.21 -2.87 -4.66
C SER A 48 10.37 -1.70 -5.16
N ARG A 49 10.79 -1.05 -6.25
CA ARG A 49 9.99 0.03 -6.88
C ARG A 49 8.57 -0.43 -7.22
N ALA A 50 8.43 -1.68 -7.69
CA ALA A 50 7.18 -2.41 -7.79
C ALA A 50 7.34 -3.72 -7.01
N HIS A 51 6.65 -3.87 -5.88
CA HIS A 51 6.90 -4.95 -4.92
C HIS A 51 5.80 -6.01 -4.92
N ALA A 52 4.54 -5.59 -4.85
CA ALA A 52 3.41 -6.51 -4.77
C ALA A 52 2.15 -5.92 -5.41
N ARG A 53 1.20 -6.81 -5.74
CA ARG A 53 -0.13 -6.45 -6.22
C ARG A 53 -1.17 -7.38 -5.60
N ILE A 54 -2.18 -6.79 -4.97
CA ILE A 54 -3.32 -7.49 -4.35
C ILE A 54 -4.56 -7.19 -5.17
#